data_AF-C4M305-F1
#
_entry.id   AF-C4M305-F1
#
_cell.length_a   1.000
_cell.length_b   1.000
_cell.length_c   1.000
_cell.angle_alpha   90.00
_cell.angle_beta   90.00
_cell.angle_gamma   90.00
#
_symmetry.space_group_name_H-M   'P 1'
#
loop_
_entity.id
_entity.type
_entity.pdbx_description
1 polymer ?
#
loop_
_entity_poly.entity_id
_entity_poly.type
_entity_poly.pdbx_seq_one_letter_code
_entity_poly.pdbx_strand_id
1 'polypeptide(L)'
;MSIKWSTPAGIPSVTNYDNKIGKQDLPKPTLSPNEYNLQVILPKITPLTPVQSYPDSFYELTPNEAKILMQPTQKPDHLVSKSYQEDQRIIRNSKYKKTTIKIKFPDNTELIRCFHPLQTTHDIYNFIEESLRLKVKYALKLSTGKRDLIKNDEQTLAKLNLVPGAILLIVFEDYKSVEKPYLRKELMSLATEKK
;
A
#
# COMPACT_ATOMS: atom_id res chain seq x y z
N MET A 1 -46.18 -22.28 -24.82
CA MET A 1 -46.99 -21.90 -23.64
C MET A 1 -46.11 -21.06 -22.74
N SER A 2 -46.44 -19.77 -22.55
CA SER A 2 -45.63 -18.85 -21.73
C SER A 2 -46.38 -18.58 -20.43
N ILE A 3 -45.79 -19.00 -19.31
CA ILE A 3 -46.39 -18.85 -17.98
C ILE A 3 -46.15 -17.41 -17.54
N LYS A 4 -47.23 -16.62 -17.49
CA LYS A 4 -47.20 -15.27 -16.91
C LYS A 4 -47.48 -15.39 -15.42
N TRP A 5 -46.48 -15.18 -14.58
CA TRP A 5 -46.71 -14.96 -13.16
C TRP A 5 -47.42 -13.62 -12.97
N SER A 6 -48.57 -13.65 -12.28
CA SER A 6 -49.28 -12.45 -11.85
C SER A 6 -48.95 -12.20 -10.38
N THR A 7 -48.43 -11.02 -10.06
CA THR A 7 -48.14 -10.63 -8.69
C THR A 7 -49.45 -10.37 -7.94
N PRO A 8 -49.70 -11.00 -6.77
CA PRO A 8 -50.90 -10.74 -5.97
C PRO A 8 -51.02 -9.27 -5.55
N ALA A 9 -52.25 -8.75 -5.56
CA ALA A 9 -52.53 -7.38 -5.14
C ALA A 9 -52.20 -7.21 -3.64
N GLY A 10 -51.36 -6.22 -3.30
CA GLY A 10 -51.00 -5.87 -1.93
C GLY A 10 -49.53 -6.10 -1.54
N ILE A 11 -48.71 -6.69 -2.42
CA ILE A 11 -47.26 -6.79 -2.22
C ILE A 11 -46.62 -5.58 -2.92
N PRO A 12 -45.96 -4.64 -2.21
CA PRO A 12 -45.25 -3.56 -2.87
C PRO A 12 -44.13 -4.16 -3.75
N SER A 13 -44.14 -3.82 -5.04
CA SER A 13 -43.05 -4.15 -5.95
C SER A 13 -41.77 -3.54 -5.41
N VAL A 14 -40.88 -4.36 -4.83
CA VAL A 14 -39.55 -3.94 -4.38
C VAL A 14 -38.66 -3.77 -5.61
N THR A 15 -38.99 -2.80 -6.47
CA THR A 15 -38.18 -2.43 -7.65
C THR A 15 -37.46 -1.11 -7.46
N ASN A 16 -37.70 -0.41 -6.36
CA ASN A 16 -36.94 0.76 -5.97
C ASN A 16 -36.16 0.47 -4.69
N TYR A 17 -35.07 -0.28 -4.82
CA TYR A 17 -33.86 0.10 -4.08
C TYR A 17 -33.30 1.36 -4.75
N ASP A 18 -34.02 2.46 -4.65
CA ASP A 18 -33.42 3.77 -4.71
C ASP A 18 -32.63 3.89 -3.40
N ASN A 19 -31.52 3.18 -3.31
CA ASN A 19 -30.45 3.46 -2.37
C ASN A 19 -29.84 4.79 -2.81
N LYS A 20 -30.63 5.86 -2.72
CA LYS A 20 -30.16 7.24 -2.60
C LYS A 20 -29.64 7.45 -1.18
N ILE A 21 -28.79 6.53 -0.73
CA ILE A 21 -27.62 6.98 0.00
C ILE A 21 -26.80 7.61 -1.12
N GLY A 22 -27.12 8.87 -1.44
CA GLY A 22 -26.16 9.73 -2.11
C GLY A 22 -24.85 9.49 -1.39
N LYS A 23 -23.74 9.42 -2.12
CA LYS A 23 -22.41 9.46 -1.53
C LYS A 23 -22.40 10.70 -0.65
N GLN A 24 -22.80 10.58 0.62
CA GLN A 24 -22.44 11.53 1.64
C GLN A 24 -20.95 11.42 1.57
N ASP A 25 -20.31 12.49 1.10
CA ASP A 25 -18.88 12.66 1.11
C ASP A 25 -18.46 12.60 2.58
N LEU A 26 -18.38 11.38 3.11
CA LEU A 26 -17.78 11.07 4.38
C LEU A 26 -16.43 11.76 4.31
N PRO A 27 -16.09 12.62 5.29
CA PRO A 27 -14.85 13.35 5.25
C PRO A 27 -13.73 12.34 5.02
N LYS A 28 -12.97 12.55 3.94
CA LYS A 28 -11.91 11.64 3.50
C LYS A 28 -11.06 11.32 4.73
N PRO A 29 -11.00 10.06 5.19
CA PRO A 29 -10.28 9.71 6.40
C PRO A 29 -8.81 10.05 6.21
N THR A 30 -8.41 11.17 6.77
CA THR A 30 -7.10 11.78 6.60
C THR A 30 -6.40 11.66 7.94
N LEU A 31 -5.16 11.15 7.95
CA LEU A 31 -4.34 11.18 9.16
C LEU A 31 -4.14 12.62 9.60
N SER A 32 -4.02 12.86 10.91
CA SER A 32 -3.76 14.21 11.40
C SER A 32 -2.34 14.65 11.03
N PRO A 33 -2.08 15.96 10.82
CA PRO A 33 -0.76 16.45 10.42
C PRO A 33 0.42 15.97 11.27
N ASN A 34 0.20 15.82 12.58
CA ASN A 34 1.23 15.37 13.52
C ASN A 34 1.56 13.87 13.39
N GLU A 35 0.70 13.08 12.76
CA GLU A 35 0.86 11.62 12.65
C GLU A 35 1.61 11.19 11.39
N TYR A 36 1.90 12.13 10.49
CA TYR A 36 2.56 11.83 9.21
C TYR A 36 3.97 11.27 9.36
N ASN A 37 4.66 11.49 10.50
CA ASN A 37 5.98 10.93 10.81
C ASN A 37 6.94 11.00 9.59
N LEU A 38 7.11 12.20 9.03
CA LEU A 38 7.92 12.44 7.86
C LEU A 38 9.41 12.23 8.19
N GLN A 39 10.09 11.38 7.42
CA GLN A 39 11.53 11.13 7.56
C GLN A 39 12.20 11.12 6.19
N VAL A 40 13.38 11.72 6.11
CA VAL A 40 14.25 11.65 4.93
C VAL A 40 15.48 10.86 5.33
N ILE A 41 15.81 9.83 4.55
CA ILE A 41 16.94 8.95 4.79
C ILE A 41 17.91 9.04 3.61
N LEU A 42 19.16 9.40 3.91
CA LEU A 42 20.24 9.40 2.91
C LEU A 42 20.88 8.01 2.78
N PRO A 43 21.32 7.63 1.57
CA PRO A 43 22.05 6.39 1.36
C PRO A 43 23.39 6.46 2.08
N LYS A 44 23.61 5.55 3.02
CA LYS A 44 24.92 5.29 3.59
C LYS A 44 25.53 4.03 2.99
N ILE A 45 26.83 4.11 2.72
CA ILE A 45 27.65 2.93 2.47
C ILE A 45 27.97 2.35 3.85
N THR A 46 27.11 1.49 4.37
CA THR A 46 27.44 0.73 5.58
C THR A 46 28.49 -0.30 5.19
N PRO A 47 29.66 -0.35 5.86
CA PRO A 47 30.63 -1.40 5.61
C PRO A 47 29.95 -2.76 5.82
N LEU A 48 30.20 -3.71 4.93
CA LEU A 48 29.68 -5.07 5.02
C LEU A 48 30.16 -5.68 6.34
N THR A 49 29.33 -5.62 7.39
CA THR A 49 29.55 -6.40 8.59
C THR A 49 29.40 -7.87 8.17
N PRO A 50 30.40 -8.73 8.42
CA PRO A 50 30.30 -10.14 8.12
C PRO A 50 29.00 -10.69 8.72
N VAL A 51 28.24 -11.42 7.89
CA VAL A 51 27.02 -12.08 8.34
C VAL A 51 27.38 -12.92 9.56
N GLN A 52 26.64 -12.73 10.66
CA GLN A 52 26.86 -13.47 11.89
C GLN A 52 26.74 -14.96 11.58
N SER A 53 27.83 -15.72 11.75
CA SER A 53 27.81 -17.17 11.54
C SER A 53 27.02 -17.82 12.65
N TYR A 54 25.93 -18.49 12.30
CA TYR A 54 25.17 -19.32 13.23
C TYR A 54 25.80 -20.71 13.32
N PRO A 55 25.70 -21.42 14.46
CA PRO A 55 26.16 -22.79 14.58
C PRO A 55 25.31 -23.75 13.74
N ASP A 56 25.86 -24.88 13.31
CA ASP A 56 25.17 -25.88 12.47
C ASP A 56 23.87 -26.40 13.11
N SER A 57 23.82 -26.49 14.44
CA SER A 57 22.63 -26.90 15.21
C SER A 57 21.41 -25.99 15.00
N PHE A 58 21.61 -24.74 14.54
CA PHE A 58 20.50 -23.85 14.17
C PHE A 58 19.73 -24.35 12.95
N TYR A 59 20.41 -25.09 12.07
CA TYR A 59 19.83 -25.64 10.85
C TYR A 59 19.32 -27.08 11.03
N GLU A 60 19.51 -27.67 12.22
CA GLU A 60 18.97 -28.98 12.57
C GLU A 60 17.50 -28.85 13.03
N LEU A 61 16.64 -29.72 12.51
CA LEU A 61 15.22 -29.74 12.87
C LEU A 61 15.05 -30.22 14.32
N THR A 62 14.42 -29.40 15.14
CA THR A 62 14.02 -29.82 16.49
C THR A 62 12.80 -30.76 16.44
N PRO A 63 12.65 -31.68 17.40
CA PRO A 63 11.49 -32.59 17.44
C PRO A 63 10.15 -31.84 17.57
N ASN A 64 10.16 -30.61 18.10
CA ASN A 64 8.98 -29.75 18.17
C ASN A 64 8.58 -29.21 16.79
N GLU A 65 9.56 -28.76 15.99
CA GLU A 65 9.32 -28.33 14.60
C GLU A 65 8.86 -29.50 13.74
N ALA A 66 9.45 -30.68 13.91
CA ALA A 66 9.01 -31.90 13.23
C ALA A 66 7.53 -32.22 13.53
N LYS A 67 7.11 -32.10 14.80
CA LYS A 67 5.70 -32.28 15.18
C LYS A 67 4.77 -31.24 14.53
N ILE A 68 5.19 -29.98 14.45
CA ILE A 68 4.39 -28.92 13.80
C ILE A 68 4.26 -29.21 12.29
N LEU A 69 5.32 -29.67 11.64
CA LEU A 69 5.31 -30.03 10.22
C LEU A 69 4.43 -31.24 9.91
N MET A 70 4.36 -32.21 10.82
CA MET A 70 3.52 -33.41 10.68
C MET A 70 2.05 -33.16 11.00
N GLN A 71 1.68 -32.00 11.55
CA GLN A 71 0.27 -31.69 11.81
C GLN A 71 -0.49 -31.56 10.48
N PRO A 72 -1.54 -32.38 10.26
CA PRO A 72 -2.32 -32.30 9.05
C PRO A 72 -2.97 -30.93 8.96
N THR A 73 -2.59 -30.16 7.93
CA THR A 73 -3.29 -28.91 7.61
C THR A 73 -4.65 -29.26 7.03
N GLN A 74 -5.67 -29.32 7.88
CA GLN A 74 -7.07 -29.40 7.45
C GLN A 74 -7.40 -28.09 6.72
N LYS A 75 -7.12 -28.05 5.42
CA LYS A 75 -7.62 -26.99 4.56
C LYS A 75 -9.08 -27.32 4.31
N PRO A 76 -10.03 -26.51 4.78
CA PRO A 76 -11.43 -26.76 4.47
C PRO A 76 -11.61 -26.73 2.94
N ASP A 77 -12.16 -27.80 2.36
CA ASP A 77 -12.52 -27.95 0.95
C ASP A 77 -13.73 -27.07 0.59
N HIS A 78 -13.61 -25.76 0.83
CA HIS A 78 -14.61 -24.78 0.45
C HIS A 78 -14.10 -24.00 -0.75
N LEU A 79 -14.92 -23.95 -1.81
CA LEU A 79 -14.65 -23.10 -2.96
C LEU A 79 -14.83 -21.65 -2.54
N VAL A 80 -13.72 -20.90 -2.49
CA VAL A 80 -13.76 -19.47 -2.20
C VAL A 80 -13.77 -18.68 -3.51
N SER A 81 -14.87 -17.97 -3.75
CA SER A 81 -14.97 -17.06 -4.89
C SER A 81 -13.92 -15.95 -4.82
N LYS A 82 -13.39 -15.54 -5.98
CA LYS A 82 -12.39 -14.45 -6.06
C LYS A 82 -12.90 -13.13 -5.48
N SER A 83 -14.20 -12.84 -5.63
CA SER A 83 -14.83 -11.65 -5.04
C SER A 83 -14.74 -11.67 -3.51
N TYR A 84 -15.13 -12.78 -2.90
CA TYR A 84 -15.07 -12.94 -1.44
C TYR A 84 -13.64 -12.76 -0.88
N GLN A 85 -12.62 -13.27 -1.59
CA GLN A 85 -11.22 -13.09 -1.20
C GLN A 85 -10.80 -11.61 -1.27
N GLU A 86 -11.22 -10.90 -2.31
CA GLU A 86 -10.92 -9.49 -2.50
C GLU A 86 -11.60 -8.64 -1.41
N ASP A 87 -12.86 -8.91 -1.11
CA ASP A 87 -13.61 -8.20 -0.07
C ASP A 87 -13.00 -8.43 1.30
N GLN A 88 -12.68 -9.68 1.64
CA GLN A 88 -11.97 -9.99 2.89
C GLN A 88 -10.61 -9.29 2.97
N ARG A 89 -9.89 -9.18 1.84
CA ARG A 89 -8.61 -8.49 1.79
C ARG A 89 -8.76 -7.00 2.04
N ILE A 90 -9.74 -6.36 1.42
CA ILE A 90 -10.03 -4.93 1.62
C ILE A 90 -10.42 -4.69 3.08
N ILE A 91 -11.27 -5.53 3.67
CA ILE A 91 -11.66 -5.47 5.08
C ILE A 91 -10.44 -5.67 6.00
N ARG A 92 -9.51 -6.57 5.66
CA ARG A 92 -8.29 -6.77 6.44
C ARG A 92 -7.37 -5.55 6.35
N ASN A 93 -7.23 -4.97 5.16
CA ASN A 93 -6.39 -3.81 4.92
C ASN A 93 -6.98 -2.53 5.54
N SER A 94 -8.30 -2.41 5.64
CA SER A 94 -8.95 -1.26 6.28
C SER A 94 -8.84 -1.26 7.81
N LYS A 95 -8.49 -2.40 8.43
CA LYS A 95 -8.29 -2.50 9.89
C LYS A 95 -7.02 -1.81 10.39
N TYR A 96 -6.05 -1.57 9.50
CA TYR A 96 -4.83 -0.89 9.90
C TYR A 96 -5.14 0.58 10.23
N LYS A 97 -4.46 1.15 11.24
CA LYS A 97 -4.63 2.56 11.60
C LYS A 97 -3.78 3.49 10.74
N LYS A 98 -2.61 3.00 10.32
CA LYS A 98 -1.60 3.74 9.57
C LYS A 98 -0.93 2.83 8.56
N THR A 99 -0.52 3.42 7.45
CA THR A 99 0.21 2.80 6.36
C THR A 99 1.51 3.56 6.14
N THR A 100 2.66 2.91 6.24
CA THR A 100 3.94 3.59 6.00
C THR A 100 4.36 3.41 4.55
N ILE A 101 4.50 4.52 3.83
CA ILE A 101 4.97 4.51 2.44
C ILE A 101 6.38 5.07 2.40
N LYS A 102 7.29 4.29 1.81
CA LYS A 102 8.66 4.69 1.54
C LYS A 102 8.80 4.95 0.05
N ILE A 103 9.19 6.16 -0.31
CA ILE A 103 9.41 6.59 -1.67
C ILE A 103 10.91 6.66 -1.89
N LYS A 104 11.44 5.83 -2.78
CA LYS A 104 12.85 5.82 -3.14
C LYS A 104 13.06 6.60 -4.41
N PHE A 105 13.99 7.53 -4.33
CA PHE A 105 14.47 8.29 -5.47
C PHE A 105 15.64 7.57 -6.16
N PRO A 106 15.94 7.90 -7.43
CA PRO A 106 17.05 7.30 -8.17
C PRO A 106 18.44 7.67 -7.63
N ASP A 107 18.56 8.65 -6.74
CA ASP A 107 19.78 8.96 -5.98
C ASP A 107 19.92 8.09 -4.71
N ASN A 108 19.04 7.10 -4.53
CA ASN A 108 18.92 6.25 -3.34
C ASN A 108 18.50 7.00 -2.06
N THR A 109 18.04 8.24 -2.16
CA THR A 109 17.38 8.91 -1.04
C THR A 109 15.99 8.29 -0.82
N GLU A 110 15.63 8.07 0.44
CA GLU A 110 14.36 7.46 0.81
C GLU A 110 13.52 8.49 1.59
N LEU A 111 12.34 8.82 1.08
CA LEU A 111 11.34 9.68 1.73
C LEU A 111 10.27 8.80 2.34
N ILE A 112 10.11 8.85 3.66
CA ILE A 112 9.18 8.00 4.40
C ILE A 112 8.08 8.86 5.01
N ARG A 113 6.83 8.47 4.81
CA ARG A 113 5.67 9.13 5.40
C ARG A 113 4.57 8.12 5.73
N CYS A 114 3.79 8.40 6.76
CA CYS A 114 2.60 7.66 7.15
C CYS A 114 1.34 8.24 6.47
N PHE A 115 0.51 7.34 5.94
CA PHE A 115 -0.77 7.60 5.27
C PHE A 115 -1.88 6.78 5.92
N HIS A 116 -3.13 7.24 5.83
CA HIS A 116 -4.28 6.45 6.27
C HIS A 116 -4.58 5.37 5.21
N PRO A 117 -4.94 4.13 5.56
CA PRO A 117 -5.27 3.11 4.54
C PRO A 117 -6.40 3.51 3.58
N LEU A 118 -7.28 4.41 4.02
CA LEU A 118 -8.40 4.94 3.24
C LEU A 118 -8.06 6.16 2.36
N GLN A 119 -6.84 6.70 2.47
CA GLN A 119 -6.37 7.74 1.56
C GLN A 119 -6.23 7.21 0.14
N THR A 120 -6.17 8.12 -0.83
CA THR A 120 -6.11 7.77 -2.25
C THR A 120 -4.69 7.88 -2.78
N THR A 121 -4.46 7.24 -3.91
CA THR A 121 -3.17 7.35 -4.61
C THR A 121 -2.85 8.80 -4.99
N HIS A 122 -3.88 9.59 -5.31
CA HIS A 122 -3.75 11.02 -5.54
C HIS A 122 -3.04 11.78 -4.39
N ASP A 123 -3.30 11.42 -3.13
CA ASP A 123 -2.64 12.06 -1.99
C ASP A 123 -1.13 11.80 -1.96
N ILE A 124 -0.71 10.62 -2.46
CA ILE A 124 0.71 10.28 -2.60
C ILE A 124 1.34 11.14 -3.69
N TYR A 125 0.68 11.28 -4.85
CA TYR A 125 1.17 12.13 -5.93
C TYR A 125 1.31 13.59 -5.50
N ASN A 126 0.28 14.14 -4.84
CA ASN A 126 0.33 15.50 -4.31
C ASN A 126 1.47 15.68 -3.31
N PHE A 127 1.67 14.72 -2.41
CA PHE A 127 2.80 14.74 -1.49
C PHE A 127 4.16 14.71 -2.21
N ILE A 128 4.29 13.90 -3.25
CA ILE A 128 5.55 13.83 -4.02
C ILE A 128 5.81 15.17 -4.71
N GLU A 129 4.81 15.77 -5.33
CA GLU A 129 4.91 17.10 -5.94
C GLU A 129 5.24 18.19 -4.90
N GLU A 130 4.70 18.08 -3.69
CA GLU A 130 5.05 18.92 -2.54
C GLU A 130 6.47 18.67 -2.01
N SER A 131 7.04 17.50 -2.23
CA SER A 131 8.41 17.17 -1.77
C SER A 131 9.49 17.53 -2.80
N LEU A 132 9.13 17.55 -4.08
CA LEU A 132 10.02 17.80 -5.20
C LEU A 132 10.39 19.29 -5.28
N ARG A 133 11.65 19.55 -5.68
CA ARG A 133 12.14 20.91 -5.95
C ARG A 133 11.61 21.48 -7.28
N LEU A 134 11.46 20.63 -8.29
CA LEU A 134 11.03 20.99 -9.64
C LEU A 134 9.82 20.15 -10.04
N LYS A 135 8.91 20.74 -10.82
CA LYS A 135 7.79 20.00 -11.42
C LYS A 135 8.33 19.21 -12.62
N VAL A 136 8.51 17.91 -12.43
CA VAL A 136 9.01 16.98 -13.45
C VAL A 136 7.99 15.88 -13.66
N LYS A 137 7.91 15.31 -14.87
CA LYS A 137 7.11 14.12 -15.12
C LYS A 137 7.81 12.88 -14.54
N TYR A 138 7.08 12.11 -13.76
CA TYR A 138 7.57 10.90 -13.13
C TYR A 138 6.50 9.80 -13.13
N ALA A 139 6.99 8.56 -13.10
CA ALA A 139 6.20 7.35 -12.92
C ALA A 139 6.51 6.71 -11.56
N LEU A 140 5.48 6.18 -10.90
CA LEU A 140 5.63 5.45 -9.64
C LEU A 140 5.56 3.96 -9.88
N LYS A 141 6.63 3.26 -9.53
CA LYS A 141 6.69 1.79 -9.62
C LYS A 141 6.65 1.19 -8.23
N LEU A 142 5.99 0.04 -8.08
CA LEU A 142 6.11 -0.73 -6.85
C LEU A 142 7.47 -1.45 -6.87
N SER A 143 8.20 -1.45 -5.76
CA SER A 143 9.48 -2.17 -5.70
C SER A 143 9.33 -3.70 -5.75
N THR A 144 8.14 -4.20 -5.44
CA THR A 144 7.84 -5.63 -5.34
C THR A 144 6.63 -6.00 -6.19
N GLY A 145 6.72 -7.13 -6.91
CA GLY A 145 5.58 -7.73 -7.62
C GLY A 145 5.47 -7.42 -9.11
N LYS A 146 4.36 -7.87 -9.73
CA LYS A 146 4.06 -7.77 -11.17
C LYS A 146 3.31 -6.49 -11.58
N ARG A 147 3.01 -5.62 -10.62
CA ARG A 147 2.33 -4.33 -10.88
C ARG A 147 3.40 -3.28 -11.01
N ASP A 148 3.74 -2.98 -12.25
CA ASP A 148 4.91 -2.13 -12.53
C ASP A 148 4.62 -0.65 -12.39
N LEU A 149 3.35 -0.23 -12.47
CA LEU A 149 2.98 1.18 -12.48
C LEU A 149 1.76 1.43 -11.61
N ILE A 150 1.94 2.31 -10.63
CA ILE A 150 0.87 2.96 -9.89
C ILE A 150 0.47 4.18 -10.72
N LYS A 151 -0.83 4.35 -10.97
CA LYS A 151 -1.39 5.50 -11.69
C LYS A 151 -1.97 6.50 -10.69
N ASN A 152 -2.08 7.76 -11.10
CA ASN A 152 -2.77 8.78 -10.31
C ASN A 152 -4.29 8.58 -10.43
N ASP A 153 -4.79 7.60 -9.66
CA ASP A 153 -6.22 7.29 -9.57
C ASP A 153 -6.76 7.68 -8.17
N GLU A 154 -8.07 7.88 -8.06
CA GLU A 154 -8.77 8.05 -6.77
C GLU A 154 -8.96 6.73 -6.01
N GLN A 155 -8.21 5.68 -6.37
CA GLN A 155 -8.26 4.40 -5.67
C GLN A 155 -7.56 4.50 -4.32
N THR A 156 -8.16 3.83 -3.35
CA THR A 156 -7.69 3.73 -1.97
C THR A 156 -6.46 2.83 -1.82
N LEU A 157 -5.54 3.17 -0.91
CA LEU A 157 -4.34 2.38 -0.63
C LEU A 157 -4.64 0.93 -0.23
N ALA A 158 -5.70 0.72 0.56
CA ALA A 158 -6.17 -0.59 0.96
C ALA A 158 -6.57 -1.48 -0.24
N LYS A 159 -7.16 -0.89 -1.28
CA LYS A 159 -7.55 -1.59 -2.51
C LYS A 159 -6.34 -1.97 -3.37
N LEU A 160 -5.32 -1.11 -3.38
CA LEU A 160 -4.08 -1.31 -4.12
C LEU A 160 -3.07 -2.24 -3.43
N ASN A 161 -3.37 -2.74 -2.22
CA ASN A 161 -2.48 -3.55 -1.38
C ASN A 161 -1.19 -2.83 -0.96
N LEU A 162 -1.26 -1.52 -0.75
CA LEU A 162 -0.11 -0.74 -0.26
C LEU A 162 -0.01 -0.73 1.27
N VAL A 163 -0.87 -1.52 1.94
CA VAL A 163 -1.08 -1.55 3.39
C VAL A 163 -0.54 -2.89 3.94
N PRO A 164 0.14 -2.93 5.11
CA PRO A 164 0.43 -1.85 6.06
C PRO A 164 1.63 -0.96 5.69
N GLY A 165 2.34 -1.30 4.62
CA GLY A 165 3.37 -0.44 4.10
C GLY A 165 3.85 -0.89 2.74
N ALA A 166 4.41 0.05 1.99
CA ALA A 166 4.87 -0.17 0.64
C ALA A 166 6.13 0.64 0.36
N ILE A 167 6.96 0.12 -0.54
CA ILE A 167 8.13 0.81 -1.06
C ILE A 167 7.87 1.13 -2.54
N LEU A 168 7.81 2.41 -2.84
CA LEU A 168 7.59 2.97 -4.17
C LEU A 168 8.92 3.48 -4.73
N LEU A 169 9.17 3.24 -6.00
CA LEU A 169 10.33 3.72 -6.74
C LEU A 169 9.86 4.84 -7.68
N ILE A 170 10.47 6.02 -7.56
CA ILE A 170 10.27 7.10 -8.52
C ILE A 170 11.17 6.87 -9.73
N VAL A 171 10.58 6.92 -10.92
CA VAL A 171 11.30 6.88 -12.19
C VAL A 171 10.97 8.17 -12.94
N PHE A 172 11.97 9.00 -13.18
CA PHE A 172 11.82 10.21 -13.99
C PHE A 172 11.85 9.85 -15.48
N GLU A 173 11.01 10.52 -16.28
CA GLU A 173 11.05 10.39 -17.75
C GLU A 173 12.36 11.00 -18.30
N ASP A 174 12.69 12.23 -17.86
CA ASP A 174 13.85 12.99 -18.33
C ASP A 174 14.99 13.00 -17.32
N TYR A 175 15.65 11.86 -17.08
CA TYR A 175 16.70 11.73 -16.05
C TYR A 175 17.91 12.68 -16.22
N LYS A 176 18.16 13.21 -17.42
CA LYS A 176 19.31 14.08 -17.72
C LYS A 176 19.09 15.54 -17.34
N SER A 177 17.84 16.00 -17.41
CA SER A 177 17.50 17.41 -17.19
C SER A 177 17.29 17.74 -15.71
N VAL A 178 17.22 16.72 -14.85
CA VAL A 178 16.96 16.88 -13.43
C VAL A 178 18.28 16.87 -12.66
N GLU A 179 18.74 18.05 -12.28
CA GLU A 179 19.90 18.22 -11.41
C GLU A 179 19.59 17.73 -9.98
N LYS A 180 20.58 17.07 -9.37
CA LYS A 180 20.52 16.64 -7.97
C LYS A 180 20.82 17.85 -7.06
N PRO A 181 20.22 17.97 -5.86
CA PRO A 181 19.27 17.05 -5.21
C PRO A 181 17.81 17.22 -5.69
N TYR A 182 17.06 16.10 -5.72
CA TYR A 182 15.66 16.08 -6.18
C TYR A 182 14.66 16.66 -5.16
N LEU A 183 14.95 16.50 -3.87
CA LEU A 183 14.13 16.98 -2.76
C LEU A 183 14.36 18.47 -2.48
N ARG A 184 13.34 19.13 -1.94
CA ARG A 184 13.46 20.50 -1.42
C ARG A 184 14.49 20.60 -0.30
N LYS A 185 15.13 21.77 -0.21
CA LYS A 185 16.16 22.05 0.81
C LYS A 185 15.64 21.88 2.25
N GLU A 186 14.37 22.22 2.48
CA GLU A 186 13.68 22.06 3.78
C GLU A 186 13.59 20.60 4.23
N LEU A 187 13.42 19.67 3.30
CA LEU A 187 13.36 18.24 3.61
C LEU A 187 14.77 17.66 3.79
N MET A 188 15.74 18.20 3.05
CA MET A 188 17.13 17.78 3.15
C MET A 188 17.77 18.18 4.49
N SER A 189 17.32 19.26 5.15
CA SER A 189 17.81 19.60 6.50
C SER A 189 17.33 18.64 7.58
N LEU A 190 16.20 17.96 7.36
CA LEU A 190 15.66 16.92 8.25
C LEU A 190 16.26 15.53 7.97
N ALA A 191 17.19 15.45 7.02
CA ALA A 191 17.73 14.18 6.58
C ALA A 191 18.51 13.50 7.70
N THR A 192 18.10 12.27 7.99
CA THR A 192 18.84 11.36 8.86
C THR A 192 19.60 10.38 7.99
N GLU A 193 20.72 9.91 8.50
CA GLU A 193 21.48 8.93 7.76
C GLU A 193 20.99 7.51 8.09
N LYS A 194 20.95 6.63 7.08
CA LYS A 194 20.50 5.25 7.25
C LYS A 194 21.36 4.53 8.30
N LYS A 195 20.73 4.09 9.39
CA LYS A 195 21.39 3.27 10.43
C LYS A 195 21.82 1.92 9.87
#